data_AF-A0A959NYE4-F1
#
_entry.id   AF-A0A959NYE4-F1
#
_cell.length_a   1.000
_cell.length_b   1.000
_cell.length_c   1.000
_cell.angle_alpha   90.00
_cell.angle_beta   90.00
_cell.angle_gamma   90.00
#
_symmetry.space_group_name_H-M   'P 1'
#
loop_
_entity.id
_entity.type
_entity.pdbx_description
1 polymer ?
#
loop_
_entity_poly.entity_id
_entity_poly.type
_entity_poly.pdbx_seq_one_letter_code
_entity_poly.pdbx_strand_id
1 'polypeptide(L)'
;MNMTREEYLKQISNKLAIWQADIKLRGEINLYDSHIIAEYYVKELFNMFFGYDLENLNDSSKNFPGIDLGDQTQGVAVQVTATKTRAKIQGTLDKFIENKLYKDYPHLYIFILSEKQNSYKPFDTKGLFSFDIDKQILDIGDLIRLA
;
A
#
# COMPACT_ATOMS: atom_id res chain seq x y z
N MET A 1 -26.24 -23.39 -4.55
CA MET A 1 -26.80 -22.09 -4.09
C MET A 1 -25.71 -21.07 -4.26
N ASN A 2 -26.01 -19.92 -4.88
CA ASN A 2 -25.05 -18.82 -4.92
C ASN A 2 -25.02 -18.14 -3.56
N MET A 3 -23.82 -17.78 -3.09
CA MET A 3 -23.67 -17.02 -1.87
C MET A 3 -24.32 -15.64 -2.00
N THR A 4 -24.87 -15.15 -0.90
CA THR A 4 -25.35 -13.78 -0.75
C THR A 4 -24.18 -12.79 -0.68
N ARG A 5 -24.43 -11.51 -0.98
CA ARG A 5 -23.42 -10.44 -0.84
C ARG A 5 -22.87 -10.39 0.59
N GLU A 6 -23.71 -10.57 1.59
CA GLU A 6 -23.30 -10.61 3.00
C GLU A 6 -22.35 -11.76 3.29
N GLU A 7 -22.62 -12.97 2.78
CA GLU A 7 -21.73 -14.12 2.94
C GLU A 7 -20.38 -13.90 2.26
N TYR A 8 -20.35 -13.26 1.08
CA TYR A 8 -19.10 -12.88 0.43
C TYR A 8 -18.29 -11.88 1.26
N LEU A 9 -18.92 -10.80 1.74
CA LEU A 9 -18.25 -9.79 2.54
C LEU A 9 -17.68 -10.38 3.84
N LYS A 10 -18.44 -11.26 4.52
CA LYS A 10 -17.95 -11.98 5.70
C LYS A 10 -16.75 -12.88 5.39
N GLN A 11 -16.79 -13.61 4.26
CA GLN A 11 -15.67 -14.47 3.88
C GLN A 11 -14.42 -13.66 3.50
N ILE A 12 -14.57 -12.57 2.75
CA ILE A 12 -13.47 -11.66 2.39
C ILE A 12 -12.86 -11.07 3.66
N SER A 13 -13.68 -10.52 4.56
CA SER A 13 -13.22 -9.95 5.83
C SER A 13 -12.45 -10.98 6.67
N ASN A 14 -12.95 -12.22 6.78
CA ASN A 14 -12.28 -13.28 7.54
C ASN A 14 -10.92 -13.65 6.93
N LYS A 15 -10.84 -13.78 5.60
CA LYS A 15 -9.59 -14.12 4.90
C LYS A 15 -8.54 -13.00 5.03
N LEU A 16 -8.96 -11.75 4.87
CA LEU A 16 -8.07 -10.59 5.01
C LEU A 16 -7.57 -10.45 6.46
N ALA A 17 -8.40 -10.72 7.47
CA ALA A 17 -7.99 -10.71 8.87
C ALA A 17 -6.92 -11.78 9.18
N ILE A 18 -7.09 -12.99 8.66
CA ILE A 18 -6.10 -14.08 8.79
C ILE A 18 -4.78 -13.69 8.12
N TRP A 19 -4.85 -13.16 6.90
CA TRP A 19 -3.67 -12.72 6.14
C TRP A 19 -2.91 -11.59 6.86
N GLN A 20 -3.63 -10.59 7.39
CA GLN A 20 -3.03 -9.50 8.16
C GLN A 20 -2.30 -10.02 9.41
N ALA A 21 -2.91 -10.96 10.14
CA ALA A 21 -2.29 -11.57 11.31
C ALA A 21 -1.03 -12.39 10.94
N ASP A 22 -1.08 -13.15 9.84
CA ASP A 22 0.05 -13.93 9.35
C ASP A 22 1.24 -13.04 8.95
N ILE A 23 1.01 -11.95 8.20
CA ILE A 23 2.06 -10.96 7.87
C ILE A 23 2.70 -10.41 9.14
N LYS A 24 1.88 -9.98 10.10
CA LYS A 24 2.38 -9.41 11.35
C LYS A 24 3.26 -10.41 12.09
N LEU A 25 2.78 -11.64 12.29
CA LEU A 25 3.50 -12.68 13.02
C LEU A 25 4.80 -13.09 12.32
N ARG A 26 4.82 -13.15 10.98
CA ARG A 26 6.04 -13.43 10.20
C ARG A 26 7.06 -12.31 10.28
N GLY A 27 6.61 -11.06 10.33
CA GLY A 27 7.47 -9.89 10.55
C GLY A 27 8.23 -9.97 11.89
N GLU A 28 7.56 -10.39 12.97
CA GLU A 28 8.18 -10.54 14.31
C GLU A 28 9.32 -11.58 14.34
N ILE A 29 9.29 -12.57 13.43
CA ILE A 29 10.32 -13.62 13.32
C ILE A 29 11.29 -13.39 12.15
N ASN A 30 11.33 -12.18 11.58
CA ASN A 30 12.23 -11.77 10.49
C ASN A 30 12.10 -12.60 9.20
N LEU A 31 10.91 -13.15 8.91
CA LEU A 31 10.64 -13.84 7.64
C LEU A 31 10.17 -12.83 6.58
N TYR A 32 11.12 -12.10 6.01
CA TYR A 32 10.87 -11.01 5.06
C TYR A 32 10.40 -11.45 3.68
N ASP A 33 10.43 -12.74 3.34
CA ASP A 33 9.77 -13.28 2.14
C ASP A 33 8.26 -12.93 2.13
N SER A 34 7.68 -12.76 3.31
CA SER A 34 6.30 -12.30 3.49
C SER A 34 6.05 -10.89 2.96
N HIS A 35 7.05 -9.99 2.94
CA HIS A 35 6.90 -8.65 2.40
C HIS A 35 6.80 -8.64 0.88
N ILE A 36 7.66 -9.40 0.20
CA ILE A 36 7.61 -9.57 -1.26
C ILE A 36 6.25 -10.18 -1.65
N ILE A 37 5.83 -11.23 -0.94
CA ILE A 37 4.53 -11.86 -1.17
C ILE A 37 3.39 -10.86 -0.91
N ALA A 38 3.50 -10.03 0.13
CA ALA A 38 2.50 -9.01 0.43
C ALA A 38 2.38 -7.95 -0.66
N GLU A 39 3.49 -7.52 -1.28
CA GLU A 39 3.47 -6.60 -2.42
C GLU A 39 2.61 -7.14 -3.59
N TYR A 40 2.77 -8.42 -3.95
CA TYR A 40 1.94 -9.03 -4.99
C TYR A 40 0.46 -9.07 -4.63
N TYR A 41 0.11 -9.37 -3.37
CA TYR A 41 -1.29 -9.34 -2.95
C TYR A 41 -1.85 -7.92 -2.95
N VAL A 42 -1.09 -6.93 -2.47
CA VAL A 42 -1.53 -5.52 -2.47
C VAL A 42 -1.73 -5.01 -3.88
N LYS A 43 -0.86 -5.39 -4.82
CA LYS A 43 -1.00 -5.11 -6.25
C LYS A 43 -2.34 -5.60 -6.79
N GLU A 44 -2.66 -6.89 -6.59
CA GLU A 44 -3.94 -7.46 -7.05
C GLU A 44 -5.15 -6.79 -6.39
N LEU A 45 -5.07 -6.46 -5.09
CA LEU A 45 -6.13 -5.75 -4.38
C LEU A 45 -6.35 -4.35 -4.96
N PHE A 46 -5.29 -3.57 -5.15
CA PHE A 46 -5.40 -2.22 -5.70
C PHE A 46 -5.95 -2.24 -7.13
N ASN A 47 -5.47 -3.15 -7.97
CA ASN A 47 -5.97 -3.31 -9.34
C ASN A 47 -7.47 -3.64 -9.33
N MET A 48 -7.91 -4.50 -8.41
CA MET A 48 -9.32 -4.89 -8.28
C MET A 48 -10.22 -3.76 -7.73
N PHE A 49 -9.79 -3.05 -6.69
CA PHE A 49 -10.62 -2.06 -5.99
C PHE A 49 -10.63 -0.70 -6.69
N PHE A 50 -9.52 -0.30 -7.32
CA PHE A 50 -9.36 1.02 -7.91
C PHE A 50 -9.30 1.00 -9.45
N GLY A 51 -9.21 -0.18 -10.08
CA GLY A 51 -9.11 -0.29 -11.53
C GLY A 51 -7.76 0.18 -12.09
N TYR A 52 -6.70 0.05 -11.28
CA TYR A 52 -5.32 0.30 -11.69
C TYR A 52 -4.71 -0.91 -12.41
N ASP A 53 -3.59 -0.69 -13.07
CA ASP A 53 -2.74 -1.73 -13.63
C ASP A 53 -1.33 -1.64 -13.02
N LEU A 54 -1.27 -1.82 -11.69
CA LEU A 54 -0.01 -1.80 -10.95
C LEU A 54 0.84 -3.02 -11.30
N GLU A 55 2.13 -2.79 -11.50
CA GLU A 55 3.18 -3.80 -11.58
C GLU A 55 4.11 -3.71 -10.38
N ASN A 56 4.79 -4.82 -10.03
CA ASN A 56 5.83 -4.78 -9.02
C ASN A 56 7.13 -4.22 -9.63
N LEU A 57 7.59 -3.08 -9.12
CA LEU A 57 8.74 -2.37 -9.67
C LEU A 57 10.06 -3.10 -9.41
N ASN A 58 10.10 -3.96 -8.39
CA ASN A 58 11.26 -4.80 -8.09
C ASN A 58 11.49 -5.91 -9.13
N ASP A 59 10.46 -6.29 -9.91
CA ASP A 59 10.60 -7.26 -11.00
C ASP A 59 11.46 -6.69 -12.15
N SER A 60 11.37 -5.38 -12.37
CA SER A 60 12.12 -4.66 -13.41
C SER A 60 13.46 -4.10 -12.90
N SER A 61 13.52 -3.64 -11.65
CA SER A 61 14.72 -3.10 -11.04
C SER A 61 14.74 -3.40 -9.56
N LYS A 62 15.60 -4.34 -9.13
CA LYS A 62 15.73 -4.72 -7.72
C LYS A 62 15.94 -3.50 -6.82
N ASN A 63 15.20 -3.46 -5.72
CA ASN A 63 15.23 -2.40 -4.71
C ASN A 63 14.87 -1.03 -5.29
N PHE A 64 13.75 -0.94 -6.02
CA PHE A 64 13.27 0.31 -6.57
C PHE A 64 13.10 1.36 -5.45
N PRO A 65 13.60 2.60 -5.62
CA PRO A 65 13.75 3.50 -4.50
C PRO A 65 12.41 4.07 -4.02
N GLY A 66 12.01 3.69 -2.80
CA GLY A 66 10.94 4.36 -2.04
C GLY A 66 9.52 3.94 -2.38
N ILE A 67 9.28 3.22 -3.48
CA ILE A 67 7.97 2.66 -3.86
C ILE A 67 8.15 1.23 -4.34
N ASP A 68 7.09 0.43 -4.18
CA ASP A 68 7.14 -1.01 -4.44
C ASP A 68 6.32 -1.36 -5.71
N LEU A 69 5.20 -0.65 -5.92
CA LEU A 69 4.30 -0.87 -7.05
C LEU A 69 4.12 0.41 -7.88
N GLY A 70 3.89 0.27 -9.18
CA GLY A 70 3.66 1.40 -10.07
C GLY A 70 2.75 1.07 -11.25
N ASP A 71 1.87 2.02 -11.60
CA ASP A 71 1.07 2.06 -12.83
C ASP A 71 1.49 3.33 -13.57
N GLN A 72 2.27 3.15 -14.64
CA GLN A 72 2.79 4.26 -15.44
C GLN A 72 1.70 4.94 -16.28
N THR A 73 0.64 4.22 -16.62
CA THR A 73 -0.44 4.74 -17.46
C THR A 73 -1.29 5.74 -16.68
N GLN A 74 -1.60 5.41 -15.42
CA GLN A 74 -2.39 6.27 -14.53
C GLN A 74 -1.52 7.16 -13.62
N GLY A 75 -0.20 6.96 -13.63
CA GLY A 75 0.73 7.73 -12.81
C GLY A 75 0.55 7.46 -11.30
N VAL A 76 0.27 6.21 -10.95
CA VAL A 76 0.05 5.77 -9.56
C VAL A 76 1.25 5.01 -9.06
N ALA A 77 1.71 5.33 -7.85
CA ALA A 77 2.71 4.56 -7.13
C ALA A 77 2.16 4.12 -5.77
N VAL A 78 2.56 2.93 -5.32
CA VAL A 78 2.20 2.43 -3.99
C VAL A 78 3.48 1.99 -3.28
N GLN A 79 3.64 2.49 -2.05
CA GLN A 79 4.61 1.97 -1.10
C GLN A 79 3.89 1.06 -0.10
N VAL A 80 4.36 -0.18 0.04
CA VAL A 80 3.80 -1.21 0.93
C VAL A 80 4.68 -1.35 2.18
N THR A 81 4.13 -1.12 3.37
CA THR A 81 4.92 -1.15 4.62
C THR A 81 4.14 -1.77 5.77
N ALA A 82 4.82 -2.48 6.66
CA ALA A 82 4.25 -2.87 7.96
C ALA A 82 4.38 -1.74 9.02
N THR A 83 5.29 -0.79 8.80
CA THR A 83 5.58 0.30 9.74
C THR A 83 4.73 1.53 9.45
N LYS A 84 3.90 1.91 10.43
CA LYS A 84 2.92 2.99 10.33
C LYS A 84 3.38 4.37 10.82
N THR A 85 4.65 4.51 11.23
CA THR A 85 5.11 5.73 11.88
C THR A 85 5.23 6.89 10.89
N ARG A 86 4.94 8.12 11.33
CA ARG A 86 5.15 9.32 10.51
C ARG A 86 6.59 9.42 9.98
N ALA A 87 7.58 9.06 10.80
CA ALA A 87 8.99 9.10 10.40
C ALA A 87 9.27 8.17 9.21
N LYS A 88 8.73 6.94 9.23
CA LYS A 88 8.85 6.00 8.10
C LYS A 88 8.21 6.59 6.84
N ILE A 89 6.99 7.11 6.96
CA ILE A 89 6.24 7.65 5.82
C ILE A 89 6.94 8.89 5.25
N GLN A 90 7.41 9.82 6.09
CA GLN A 90 8.19 10.96 5.62
C GLN A 90 9.46 10.50 4.89
N GLY A 91 10.18 9.49 5.41
CA GLY A 91 11.34 8.94 4.73
C GLY A 91 11.03 8.31 3.37
N THR A 92 9.82 7.75 3.19
CA THR A 92 9.32 7.32 1.88
C THR A 92 9.14 8.53 0.95
N LEU A 93 8.45 9.58 1.41
CA LEU A 93 8.22 10.81 0.64
C LEU A 93 9.54 11.50 0.25
N ASP A 94 10.51 11.53 1.15
CA ASP A 94 11.83 12.10 0.88
C ASP A 94 12.55 11.35 -0.24
N LYS A 95 12.57 10.01 -0.19
CA LYS A 95 13.12 9.17 -1.26
C LYS A 95 12.38 9.35 -2.58
N PHE A 96 11.06 9.45 -2.53
CA PHE A 96 10.21 9.70 -3.68
C PHE A 96 10.57 11.02 -4.38
N ILE A 97 10.84 12.06 -3.59
CA ILE A 97 11.29 13.37 -4.06
C ILE A 97 12.73 13.33 -4.61
N GLU A 98 13.65 12.73 -3.86
CA GLU A 98 15.07 12.62 -4.23
C GLU A 98 15.26 11.97 -5.59
N ASN A 99 14.47 10.92 -5.86
CA ASN A 99 14.48 10.18 -7.12
C ASN A 99 13.56 10.78 -8.19
N LYS A 100 12.90 11.91 -7.90
CA LYS A 100 11.99 12.64 -8.82
C LYS A 100 10.83 11.78 -9.35
N LEU A 101 10.42 10.77 -8.58
CA LEU A 101 9.39 9.81 -8.99
C LEU A 101 8.01 10.45 -9.14
N TYR A 102 7.76 11.57 -8.46
CA TYR A 102 6.54 12.37 -8.60
C TYR A 102 6.29 12.89 -10.03
N LYS A 103 7.29 12.86 -10.92
CA LYS A 103 7.14 13.25 -12.32
C LYS A 103 6.39 12.19 -13.13
N ASP A 104 6.66 10.93 -12.84
CA ASP A 104 6.07 9.79 -13.54
C ASP A 104 4.83 9.28 -12.77
N TYR A 105 4.85 9.44 -11.44
CA TYR A 105 3.79 9.01 -10.54
C TYR A 105 3.27 10.18 -9.68
N PRO A 106 2.41 11.07 -10.21
CA PRO A 106 1.83 12.16 -9.42
C PRO A 106 0.99 11.69 -8.22
N HIS A 107 0.55 10.42 -8.21
CA HIS A 107 -0.32 9.86 -7.17
C HIS A 107 0.42 8.79 -6.35
N LEU A 108 0.96 9.19 -5.18
CA LEU A 108 1.59 8.26 -4.24
C LEU A 108 0.59 7.78 -3.18
N TYR A 109 0.48 6.47 -3.02
CA TYR A 109 -0.21 5.81 -1.92
C TYR A 109 0.80 5.15 -0.97
N ILE A 110 0.46 5.13 0.31
CA ILE A 110 1.15 4.39 1.36
C ILE A 110 0.16 3.35 1.88
N PHE A 111 0.43 2.08 1.61
CA PHE A 111 -0.37 0.98 2.11
C PHE A 111 0.28 0.37 3.35
N ILE A 112 -0.41 0.50 4.48
CA ILE A 112 0.00 -0.09 5.75
C ILE A 112 -0.58 -1.51 5.82
N LEU A 113 0.29 -2.52 5.85
CA LEU A 113 -0.11 -3.93 5.98
C LEU A 113 -0.75 -4.20 7.36
N SER A 114 -0.28 -3.50 8.39
CA SER A 114 -0.91 -3.46 9.71
C SER A 114 -2.01 -2.39 9.77
N GLU A 115 -2.57 -2.14 10.94
CA GLU A 115 -3.50 -1.02 11.13
C GLU A 115 -2.75 0.32 11.08
N LYS A 116 -3.21 1.30 10.31
CA LYS A 116 -2.61 2.64 10.26
C LYS A 116 -2.77 3.42 11.58
N GLN A 117 -2.27 4.65 11.65
CA GLN A 117 -2.55 5.52 12.81
C GLN A 117 -3.91 6.20 12.65
N ASN A 118 -4.57 6.51 13.78
CA ASN A 118 -5.80 7.30 13.79
C ASN A 118 -5.62 8.70 13.19
N SER A 119 -4.41 9.26 13.31
CA SER A 119 -4.06 10.55 12.73
C SER A 119 -2.57 10.66 12.44
N TYR A 120 -2.25 11.56 11.51
CA TYR A 120 -0.89 11.93 11.14
C TYR A 120 -0.75 13.45 11.17
N LYS A 121 0.41 13.94 11.63
CA LYS A 121 0.78 15.34 11.40
C LYS A 121 1.08 15.53 9.90
N PRO A 122 0.90 16.74 9.34
CA PRO A 122 1.22 17.03 7.95
C PRO A 122 2.61 16.55 7.55
N PHE A 123 2.74 16.10 6.31
CA PHE A 123 4.00 15.68 5.70
C PHE A 123 4.58 16.82 4.87
N ASP A 124 5.91 16.84 4.75
CA ASP A 124 6.59 17.78 3.87
C ASP A 124 6.77 17.16 2.49
N THR A 125 6.02 17.63 1.50
CA THR A 125 6.17 17.24 0.09
C THR A 125 7.08 18.20 -0.69
N LYS A 126 7.65 19.20 -0.01
CA LYS A 126 8.38 20.33 -0.60
C LYS A 126 7.59 21.09 -1.68
N GLY A 127 6.26 20.96 -1.66
CA GLY A 127 5.37 21.52 -2.68
C GLY A 127 5.50 20.87 -4.07
N LEU A 128 6.15 19.71 -4.18
CA LEU A 128 6.42 19.06 -5.47
C LEU A 128 5.26 18.18 -5.96
N PHE A 129 4.41 17.72 -5.05
CA PHE A 129 3.20 16.95 -5.36
C PHE A 129 2.18 17.06 -4.21
N SER A 130 0.93 16.72 -4.51
CA SER A 130 -0.16 16.66 -3.53
C SER A 130 -0.16 15.33 -2.79
N PHE A 131 -0.29 15.39 -1.46
CA PHE A 131 -0.43 14.20 -0.62
C PHE A 131 -1.57 14.39 0.40
N ASP A 132 -2.71 13.78 0.11
CA ASP A 132 -3.93 13.78 0.92
C ASP A 132 -3.90 12.60 1.90
N ILE A 133 -3.59 12.89 3.16
CA ILE A 133 -3.40 11.90 4.24
C ILE A 133 -4.60 10.96 4.36
N ASP A 134 -5.82 11.47 4.22
CA ASP A 134 -7.04 10.70 4.46
C ASP A 134 -7.38 9.75 3.32
N LYS A 135 -6.84 10.00 2.12
CA LYS A 135 -7.08 9.19 0.91
C LYS A 135 -5.89 8.33 0.49
N GLN A 136 -4.69 8.74 0.85
CA GLN A 136 -3.45 8.15 0.34
C GLN A 136 -2.65 7.39 1.39
N ILE A 137 -3.09 7.38 2.66
CA ILE A 137 -2.61 6.41 3.65
C ILE A 137 -3.74 5.44 3.94
N LEU A 138 -3.60 4.22 3.39
CA LEU A 138 -4.63 3.19 3.43
C LEU A 138 -4.15 1.98 4.22
N ASP A 139 -5.08 1.27 4.83
CA ASP A 139 -4.88 -0.09 5.31
C ASP A 139 -5.98 -1.04 4.80
N ILE A 140 -5.95 -2.30 5.23
CA ILE A 140 -6.94 -3.32 4.88
C ILE A 140 -8.36 -2.89 5.27
N GLY A 141 -8.52 -2.19 6.38
CA GLY A 141 -9.82 -1.70 6.84
C GLY A 141 -10.43 -0.68 5.89
N ASP A 142 -9.60 0.15 5.27
CA ASP A 142 -10.06 1.09 4.24
C ASP A 142 -10.51 0.37 2.97
N LEU A 143 -9.79 -0.66 2.51
CA LEU A 143 -10.18 -1.46 1.34
C LEU A 143 -11.52 -2.17 1.56
N ILE A 144 -11.73 -2.75 2.74
CA ILE A 144 -13.00 -3.44 3.06
C ILE A 144 -14.19 -2.46 3.02
N ARG A 145 -14.00 -1.20 3.39
CA ARG A 145 -15.07 -0.18 3.32
C ARG A 145 -15.45 0.20 1.89
N LEU A 146 -14.62 -0.14 0.90
CA LEU A 146 -14.90 0.10 -0.53
C LEU A 146 -15.67 -1.06 -1.19
N ALA A 147 -15.83 -2.21 -0.50
CA ALA A 147 -16.36 -3.46 -1.06
C ALA A 147 -17.89 -3.57 -1.20
#